data_AF-A0A955ZL93-F1
#
_entry.id   AF-A0A955ZL93-F1
#
_cell.length_a   1.000
_cell.length_b   1.000
_cell.length_c   1.000
_cell.angle_alpha   90.00
_cell.angle_beta   90.00
_cell.angle_gamma   90.00
#
_symmetry.space_group_name_H-M   'P 1'
#
loop_
_entity.id
_entity.type
_entity.pdbx_description
1 polymer ?
#
loop_
_entity_poly.entity_id
_entity_poly.type
_entity_poly.pdbx_seq_one_letter_code
_entity_poly.pdbx_strand_id
1 'polypeptide(L)'
;MRHLAVVAALLCTSAQGWAQADTTRTEARERFDRGLKLFDQGDDEGALAEFSRAYALIPNARVLYNIGLVQAALHRPVAAVDTLAQLLKAPGDLPKPLLDNARVVHDEQAKRIATLNVTVNVPRARIEVDGVNVARAPLDAPLRLAIGAHHVAIVAPGHRPSWHGLTLAGGESQTLNVELEAIEGGLGNLELDTSVPGAQLYVRGKMVGTAPLSGPIALTPGRHELEVRRDGYRTVKRTVVIRDGEVTRLSLKLEPSASPAASGRLSLSIAEAGAVVFVDGVPTAQHGFALPSGPHRLRVERDGFFPFERGVEVPRGRTANVAVELEPTPEYRARYRDRAGSQRFWSWVAIGGGAAVLGGGVGFLVWNTNKRDDAQAAFDREAPRHESTGDCWPGSASPANDCRDLETLANDIDAANNRFGIGWGLVAVGAASVGAGTFFLLSGDDPERYEPRPESDVFGRVQLTPVLTPQSASVGVSGAF
;
A
#
# COMPACT_ATOMS: atom_id res chain seq x y z
N MET A 1 -36.01 10.30 24.14
CA MET A 1 -35.35 8.98 23.98
C MET A 1 -33.87 9.14 23.58
N ARG A 2 -33.01 9.73 24.43
CA ARG A 2 -31.58 9.96 24.11
C ARG A 2 -30.61 9.87 25.31
N HIS A 3 -31.04 9.30 26.43
CA HIS A 3 -30.21 9.18 27.65
C HIS A 3 -29.97 7.75 28.15
N LEU A 4 -30.44 6.72 27.43
CA LEU A 4 -30.28 5.31 27.82
C LEU A 4 -29.10 4.58 27.13
N ALA A 5 -28.42 5.22 26.18
CA ALA A 5 -27.36 4.58 25.39
C ALA A 5 -25.93 4.70 25.97
N VAL A 6 -25.71 5.53 27.01
CA VAL A 6 -24.35 5.83 27.51
C VAL A 6 -23.94 4.95 28.71
N VAL A 7 -24.90 4.33 29.42
CA VAL A 7 -24.59 3.47 30.59
C VAL A 7 -24.20 2.03 30.17
N ALA A 8 -24.63 1.56 28.99
CA ALA A 8 -24.28 0.23 28.49
C ALA A 8 -22.83 0.10 27.99
N ALA A 9 -22.17 1.20 27.64
CA ALA A 9 -20.80 1.18 27.12
C ALA A 9 -19.71 1.10 28.20
N LEU A 10 -20.04 1.41 29.47
CA LEU A 10 -19.10 1.38 30.60
C LEU A 10 -19.08 0.03 31.34
N LEU A 11 -20.05 -0.86 31.10
CA LEU A 11 -20.10 -2.21 31.70
C LEU A 11 -19.50 -3.31 30.82
N CYS A 12 -19.27 -3.04 29.52
CA CYS A 12 -18.67 -4.01 28.59
C CYS A 12 -17.13 -4.04 28.63
N THR A 13 -16.47 -2.97 29.10
CA THR A 13 -15.00 -2.90 29.15
C THR A 13 -14.40 -3.70 30.31
N SER A 14 -15.13 -3.89 31.41
CA SER A 14 -14.65 -4.71 32.54
C SER A 14 -14.71 -6.21 32.26
N ALA A 15 -15.70 -6.68 31.48
CA ALA A 15 -15.86 -8.09 31.14
C ALA A 15 -14.74 -8.62 30.22
N GLN A 16 -14.29 -7.80 29.28
CA GLN A 16 -13.18 -8.14 28.38
C GLN A 16 -11.84 -8.24 29.12
N GLY A 17 -11.59 -7.38 30.11
CA GLY A 17 -10.39 -7.46 30.94
C GLY A 17 -10.31 -8.73 31.79
N TRP A 18 -11.45 -9.23 32.30
CA TRP A 18 -11.48 -10.45 33.11
C TRP A 18 -11.33 -11.71 32.27
N ALA A 19 -11.96 -11.77 31.10
CA ALA A 19 -11.79 -12.88 30.17
C ALA A 19 -10.34 -12.98 29.66
N GLN A 20 -9.70 -11.86 29.37
CA GLN A 20 -8.30 -11.82 28.95
C GLN A 20 -7.31 -12.15 30.09
N ALA A 21 -7.63 -11.76 31.33
CA ALA A 21 -6.83 -12.13 32.50
C ALA A 21 -6.91 -13.63 32.81
N ASP A 22 -8.08 -14.24 32.63
CA ASP A 22 -8.30 -15.67 32.87
C ASP A 22 -7.62 -16.55 31.81
N THR A 23 -7.66 -16.14 30.54
CA THR A 23 -6.92 -16.82 29.47
C THR A 23 -5.41 -16.71 29.66
N THR A 24 -4.90 -15.53 30.06
CA THR A 24 -3.46 -15.32 30.33
C THR A 24 -2.97 -16.20 31.48
N ARG A 25 -3.76 -16.32 32.56
CA ARG A 25 -3.42 -17.19 33.70
C ARG A 25 -3.42 -18.67 33.31
N THR A 26 -4.39 -19.07 32.49
CA THR A 26 -4.47 -20.45 31.98
C THR A 26 -3.26 -20.77 31.09
N GLU A 27 -2.91 -19.90 30.14
CA GLU A 27 -1.74 -20.09 29.28
C GLU A 27 -0.45 -20.13 30.09
N ALA A 28 -0.24 -19.21 31.03
CA ALA A 28 0.95 -19.19 31.87
C ALA A 28 1.11 -20.49 32.68
N ARG A 29 0.01 -21.07 33.16
CA ARG A 29 0.01 -22.35 33.88
C ARG A 29 0.38 -23.51 32.95
N GLU A 30 -0.25 -23.61 31.78
CA GLU A 30 0.07 -24.67 30.82
C GLU A 30 1.52 -24.62 30.34
N ARG A 31 2.05 -23.41 30.11
CA ARG A 31 3.46 -23.17 29.78
C ARG A 31 4.37 -23.68 30.90
N PHE A 32 4.04 -23.36 32.15
CA PHE A 32 4.79 -23.83 33.31
C PHE A 32 4.76 -25.37 33.43
N ASP A 33 3.60 -25.99 33.29
CA ASP A 33 3.44 -27.44 33.37
C ASP A 33 4.21 -28.17 32.25
N ARG A 34 4.24 -27.60 31.03
CA ARG A 34 5.10 -28.09 29.94
C ARG A 34 6.58 -27.93 30.25
N GLY A 35 6.99 -26.79 30.81
CA GLY A 35 8.37 -26.56 31.24
C GLY A 35 8.85 -27.61 32.23
N LEU A 36 8.02 -27.96 33.23
CA LEU A 36 8.33 -29.05 34.17
C LEU A 36 8.52 -30.38 33.46
N LYS A 37 7.61 -30.74 32.54
CA LYS A 37 7.70 -31.99 31.80
C LYS A 37 8.96 -32.07 30.93
N LEU A 38 9.33 -30.98 30.25
CA LEU A 38 10.54 -30.93 29.42
C LEU A 38 11.80 -31.05 30.28
N PHE A 39 11.81 -30.39 31.44
CA PHE A 39 12.91 -30.50 32.39
C PHE A 39 13.07 -31.93 32.91
N ASP A 40 11.97 -32.60 33.28
CA ASP A 40 11.99 -34.01 33.71
C ASP A 40 12.48 -34.96 32.60
N GLN A 41 12.35 -34.55 31.33
CA GLN A 41 12.83 -35.28 30.16
C GLN A 41 14.30 -34.97 29.81
N GLY A 42 14.94 -34.03 30.53
CA GLY A 42 16.30 -33.55 30.25
C GLY A 42 16.40 -32.56 29.08
N ASP A 43 15.27 -32.06 28.57
CA ASP A 43 15.25 -30.97 27.59
C ASP A 43 15.27 -29.61 28.30
N ASP A 44 16.44 -29.28 28.84
CA ASP A 44 16.63 -28.07 29.64
C ASP A 44 16.46 -26.78 28.81
N GLU A 45 16.83 -26.78 27.52
CA GLU A 45 16.62 -25.62 26.63
C GLU A 45 15.13 -25.40 26.36
N GLY A 46 14.39 -26.47 26.06
CA GLY A 46 12.94 -26.43 25.88
C GLY A 46 12.23 -25.98 27.16
N ALA A 47 12.65 -26.50 28.32
CA ALA A 47 12.14 -26.10 29.62
C ALA A 47 12.38 -24.61 29.90
N LEU A 48 13.59 -24.11 29.64
CA LEU A 48 13.93 -22.70 29.83
C LEU A 48 13.06 -21.79 28.96
N ALA A 49 12.80 -22.17 27.70
CA ALA A 49 11.93 -21.42 26.80
C ALA A 49 10.50 -21.32 27.34
N GLU A 50 9.93 -22.45 27.79
CA GLU A 50 8.57 -22.49 28.33
C GLU A 50 8.44 -21.72 29.65
N PHE A 51 9.40 -21.86 30.57
CA PHE A 51 9.41 -21.08 31.81
C PHE A 51 9.60 -19.58 31.57
N SER A 52 10.48 -19.20 30.65
CA SER A 52 10.69 -17.78 30.29
C SER A 52 9.41 -17.16 29.73
N ARG A 53 8.66 -17.90 28.90
CA ARG A 53 7.37 -17.45 28.39
C ARG A 53 6.32 -17.36 29.50
N ALA A 54 6.24 -18.35 30.39
CA ALA A 54 5.34 -18.31 31.55
C ALA A 54 5.61 -17.09 32.45
N TYR A 55 6.88 -16.79 32.72
CA TYR A 55 7.30 -15.64 33.53
C TYR A 55 6.98 -14.30 32.87
N ALA A 56 7.14 -14.21 31.54
CA ALA A 56 6.79 -13.01 30.78
C ALA A 56 5.28 -12.74 30.77
N LEU A 57 4.43 -13.78 30.81
CA LEU A 57 2.98 -13.65 30.92
C LEU A 57 2.58 -13.21 32.33
N ILE A 58 3.06 -13.92 33.36
CA ILE A 58 2.77 -13.63 34.76
C ILE A 58 4.07 -13.80 35.58
N PRO A 59 4.71 -12.69 35.98
CA PRO A 59 5.89 -12.75 36.84
C PRO A 59 5.56 -13.43 38.17
N ASN A 60 6.21 -14.56 38.44
CA ASN A 60 5.98 -15.37 39.63
C ASN A 60 7.30 -15.95 40.13
N ALA A 61 7.53 -15.87 41.44
CA ALA A 61 8.76 -16.30 42.08
C ALA A 61 9.01 -17.82 41.93
N ARG A 62 7.97 -18.67 41.80
CA ARG A 62 8.13 -20.11 41.55
C ARG A 62 8.64 -20.37 40.15
N VAL A 63 8.19 -19.61 39.16
CA VAL A 63 8.70 -19.71 37.78
C VAL A 63 10.16 -19.25 37.75
N LEU A 64 10.48 -18.14 38.41
CA LEU A 64 11.84 -17.60 38.49
C LEU A 64 12.82 -18.58 39.17
N TYR A 65 12.38 -19.28 40.22
CA TYR A 65 13.13 -20.37 40.83
C TYR A 65 13.49 -21.47 39.83
N ASN A 66 12.50 -21.96 39.05
CA ASN A 66 12.75 -23.00 38.06
C ASN A 66 13.64 -22.51 36.92
N ILE A 67 13.47 -21.26 36.44
CA ILE A 67 14.38 -20.65 35.45
C ILE A 67 15.83 -20.68 35.95
N GLY A 68 16.08 -20.27 37.20
CA GLY A 68 17.42 -20.26 37.79
C GLY A 68 18.04 -21.65 37.89
N LEU A 69 17.25 -22.67 38.26
CA LEU A 69 17.72 -24.05 38.31
C LEU A 69 18.05 -24.62 36.93
N VAL A 70 17.19 -24.37 35.94
CA VAL A 70 17.41 -24.82 34.56
C VAL A 70 18.63 -24.14 33.94
N GLN A 71 18.83 -22.84 34.19
CA GLN A 71 20.03 -22.14 33.74
C GLN A 71 21.31 -22.72 34.38
N ALA A 72 21.25 -23.14 35.64
CA ALA A 72 22.35 -23.83 36.30
C ALA A 72 22.65 -25.20 35.65
N ALA A 73 21.59 -25.96 35.30
CA ALA A 73 21.69 -27.23 34.58
C ALA A 73 22.29 -27.06 33.17
N LEU A 74 21.91 -26.00 32.45
CA LEU A 74 22.47 -25.60 31.15
C LEU A 74 23.91 -25.06 31.20
N HIS A 75 24.57 -25.11 32.36
CA HIS A 75 25.90 -24.53 32.58
C HIS A 75 26.00 -23.05 32.20
N ARG A 76 24.95 -22.26 32.49
CA ARG A 76 24.90 -20.80 32.31
C ARG A 76 25.00 -20.07 33.66
N PRO A 77 26.15 -20.10 34.34
CA PRO A 77 26.28 -19.67 35.74
C PRO A 77 25.94 -18.19 35.95
N VAL A 78 26.30 -17.31 35.00
CA VAL A 78 26.02 -15.86 35.11
C VAL A 78 24.51 -15.60 35.15
N ALA A 79 23.77 -16.16 34.19
CA ALA A 79 22.32 -16.02 34.13
C ALA A 79 21.63 -16.66 35.35
N ALA A 80 22.10 -17.84 35.77
CA ALA A 80 21.56 -18.54 36.94
C ALA A 80 21.72 -17.71 38.21
N VAL A 81 22.91 -17.15 38.45
CA VAL A 81 23.19 -16.29 39.60
C VAL A 81 22.31 -15.04 39.57
N ASP A 82 22.17 -14.39 38.42
CA ASP A 82 21.37 -13.17 38.31
C ASP A 82 19.88 -13.43 38.56
N THR A 83 19.35 -14.51 37.99
CA THR A 83 17.97 -14.95 38.17
C THR A 83 17.69 -15.34 39.62
N LEU A 84 18.57 -16.11 40.25
CA LEU A 84 18.40 -16.55 41.64
C LEU A 84 18.60 -15.38 42.62
N ALA A 85 19.52 -14.45 42.34
CA ALA A 85 19.66 -13.23 43.12
C ALA A 85 18.39 -12.36 43.06
N GLN A 86 17.77 -12.25 41.87
CA GLN A 86 16.47 -11.59 41.70
C GLN A 86 15.38 -12.27 42.54
N LEU A 87 15.31 -13.60 42.53
CA LEU A 87 14.39 -14.37 43.35
C LEU A 87 14.60 -14.10 44.85
N LEU A 88 15.85 -14.16 45.32
CA LEU A 88 16.18 -14.00 46.73
C LEU A 88 15.90 -12.58 47.25
N LYS A 89 15.91 -11.58 46.36
CA LYS A 89 15.51 -10.20 46.68
C LYS A 89 14.00 -10.05 46.87
N ALA A 90 13.18 -10.82 46.13
CA ALA A 90 11.73 -10.77 46.17
C ALA A 90 11.12 -12.19 46.15
N PRO A 91 11.22 -12.95 47.26
CA PRO A 91 10.89 -14.38 47.27
C PRO A 91 9.39 -14.68 47.20
N GLY A 92 8.53 -13.69 47.48
CA GLY A 92 7.08 -13.89 47.58
C GLY A 92 6.74 -14.97 48.61
N ASP A 93 5.77 -15.83 48.28
CA ASP A 93 5.28 -16.91 49.15
C ASP A 93 6.03 -18.24 48.97
N LEU A 94 7.29 -18.22 48.48
CA LEU A 94 8.05 -19.46 48.32
C LEU A 94 8.36 -20.11 49.68
N PRO A 95 8.11 -21.43 49.83
CA PRO A 95 8.51 -22.16 51.03
C PRO A 95 10.00 -22.05 51.31
N LYS A 96 10.36 -21.95 52.59
CA LYS A 96 11.75 -21.86 53.06
C LYS A 96 12.69 -22.92 52.44
N PRO A 97 12.32 -24.21 52.31
CA PRO A 97 13.20 -25.21 51.69
C PRO A 97 13.60 -24.88 50.25
N LEU A 98 12.71 -24.26 49.46
CA LEU A 98 13.05 -23.84 48.10
C LEU A 98 13.99 -22.64 48.09
N LEU A 99 13.82 -21.70 49.02
CA LEU A 99 14.71 -20.54 49.16
C LEU A 99 16.10 -20.95 49.64
N ASP A 100 16.18 -21.93 50.55
CA ASP A 100 17.45 -22.48 51.01
C ASP A 100 18.18 -23.21 49.87
N ASN A 101 17.46 -24.01 49.07
CA ASN A 101 18.02 -24.61 47.86
C ASN A 101 18.47 -23.55 46.83
N ALA A 102 17.67 -22.50 46.62
CA ALA A 102 18.00 -21.41 45.71
C ALA A 102 19.31 -20.70 46.11
N ARG A 103 19.53 -20.47 47.41
CA ARG A 103 20.80 -19.91 47.93
C ARG A 103 21.99 -20.84 47.65
N VAL A 104 21.83 -22.13 47.95
CA VAL A 104 22.90 -23.12 47.70
C VAL A 104 23.27 -23.13 46.22
N VAL A 105 22.28 -23.22 45.33
CA VAL A 105 22.52 -23.24 43.88
C VAL A 105 23.13 -21.92 43.40
N HIS A 106 22.63 -20.79 43.89
CA HIS A 106 23.20 -19.47 43.60
C HIS A 106 24.69 -19.41 43.98
N ASP A 107 25.04 -19.82 45.19
CA ASP A 107 26.41 -19.74 45.71
C ASP A 107 27.35 -20.71 44.98
N GLU A 108 26.86 -21.90 44.61
CA GLU A 108 27.59 -22.85 43.76
C GLU A 108 27.82 -22.31 42.34
N GLN A 109 26.82 -21.69 41.71
CA GLN A 109 27.00 -21.09 40.39
C GLN A 109 27.89 -19.83 40.46
N ALA A 110 27.87 -19.07 41.54
CA ALA A 110 28.72 -17.90 41.73
C ALA A 110 30.21 -18.26 41.72
N LYS A 111 30.59 -19.44 42.27
CA LYS A 111 31.96 -19.97 42.20
C LYS A 111 32.41 -20.28 40.76
N ARG A 112 31.47 -20.42 39.82
CA ARG A 112 31.71 -20.70 38.39
C ARG A 112 31.70 -19.43 37.53
N ILE A 113 31.80 -18.26 38.16
CA ILE A 113 31.88 -16.97 37.48
C ILE A 113 33.27 -16.35 37.73
N ALA A 114 33.85 -15.82 36.66
CA ALA A 114 35.03 -14.97 36.69
C ALA A 114 34.66 -13.55 36.23
N THR A 115 35.52 -12.58 36.53
CA THR A 115 35.37 -11.20 36.08
C THR A 115 36.50 -10.80 35.15
N LEU A 116 36.17 -10.10 34.06
CA LEU A 116 37.12 -9.61 33.07
C LEU A 116 36.98 -8.10 32.90
N ASN A 117 38.02 -7.38 33.27
CA ASN A 117 38.18 -5.95 32.97
C ASN A 117 38.85 -5.80 31.60
N VAL A 118 38.20 -5.12 30.67
CA VAL A 118 38.78 -4.83 29.35
C VAL A 118 39.01 -3.34 29.21
N THR A 119 40.25 -2.94 28.96
CA THR A 119 40.59 -1.55 28.60
C THR A 119 41.01 -1.49 27.14
N VAL A 120 40.54 -0.48 26.41
CA VAL A 120 40.82 -0.30 24.98
C VAL A 120 41.14 1.16 24.71
N ASN A 121 42.15 1.43 23.88
CA ASN A 121 42.54 2.78 23.46
C ASN A 121 41.47 3.49 22.61
N VAL A 122 40.58 2.75 21.94
CA VAL A 122 39.52 3.29 21.07
C VAL A 122 38.17 3.34 21.79
N PRO A 123 37.55 4.53 21.94
CA PRO A 123 36.23 4.64 22.55
C PRO A 123 35.14 4.02 21.67
N ARG A 124 34.10 3.47 22.30
CA ARG A 124 32.97 2.76 21.66
C ARG A 124 33.35 1.52 20.86
N ALA A 125 34.59 1.03 21.01
CA ALA A 125 35.00 -0.27 20.49
C ALA A 125 34.04 -1.35 21.02
N ARG A 126 33.60 -2.23 20.12
CA ARG A 126 32.71 -3.35 20.45
C ARG A 126 33.55 -4.50 21.01
N ILE A 127 33.07 -5.08 22.10
CA ILE A 127 33.68 -6.22 22.78
C ILE A 127 32.76 -7.41 22.56
N GLU A 128 33.28 -8.43 21.90
CA GLU A 128 32.58 -9.68 21.62
C GLU A 128 33.22 -10.81 22.41
N VAL A 129 32.41 -11.67 23.01
CA VAL A 129 32.86 -12.87 23.72
C VAL A 129 32.18 -14.06 23.06
N ASP A 130 32.99 -15.02 22.59
CA ASP A 130 32.57 -16.21 21.87
C ASP A 130 31.66 -15.90 20.66
N GLY A 131 31.98 -14.80 19.97
CA GLY A 131 31.26 -14.31 18.78
C GLY A 131 29.99 -13.51 19.09
N VAL A 132 29.64 -13.31 20.36
CA VAL A 132 28.47 -12.51 20.78
C VAL A 132 28.92 -11.15 21.27
N ASN A 133 28.30 -10.07 20.76
CA ASN A 133 28.54 -8.72 21.26
C ASN A 133 27.96 -8.56 22.68
N VAL A 134 28.84 -8.38 23.66
CA VAL A 134 28.45 -8.28 25.08
C VAL A 134 28.53 -6.86 25.61
N ALA A 135 29.40 -6.00 25.06
CA ALA A 135 29.61 -4.65 25.59
C ALA A 135 30.32 -3.71 24.61
N ARG A 136 30.47 -2.45 25.02
CA ARG A 136 31.28 -1.44 24.34
C ARG A 136 32.21 -0.74 25.33
N ALA A 137 33.40 -0.35 24.87
CA ALA A 137 34.37 0.38 25.68
C ALA A 137 34.01 1.89 25.80
N PRO A 138 34.31 2.56 26.93
CA PRO A 138 34.77 1.95 28.19
C PRO A 138 33.64 1.17 28.87
N LEU A 139 34.00 0.12 29.62
CA LEU A 139 33.05 -0.67 30.39
C LEU A 139 32.60 0.08 31.65
N ASP A 140 31.29 0.08 31.93
CA ASP A 140 30.74 0.62 33.19
C ASP A 140 31.02 -0.32 34.39
N ALA A 141 31.18 -1.62 34.12
CA ALA A 141 31.49 -2.66 35.10
C ALA A 141 32.26 -3.83 34.44
N PRO A 142 33.04 -4.61 35.22
CA PRO A 142 33.71 -5.80 34.72
C PRO A 142 32.73 -6.78 34.06
N LEU A 143 33.15 -7.45 32.98
CA LEU A 143 32.35 -8.49 32.35
C LEU A 143 32.35 -9.74 33.25
N ARG A 144 31.18 -10.29 33.53
CA ARG A 144 31.03 -11.56 34.25
C ARG A 144 30.90 -12.69 33.25
N LEU A 145 31.85 -13.61 33.28
CA LEU A 145 31.95 -14.72 32.34
C LEU A 145 31.97 -16.04 33.09
N ALA A 146 31.58 -17.12 32.41
CA ALA A 146 31.74 -18.46 32.98
C ALA A 146 33.23 -18.80 33.15
N ILE A 147 33.52 -19.78 33.99
CA ILE A 147 34.88 -20.34 34.04
C ILE A 147 35.17 -21.16 32.78
N GLY A 148 36.44 -21.21 32.39
CA GLY A 148 36.90 -21.95 31.22
C GLY A 148 37.47 -21.05 30.13
N ALA A 149 37.61 -21.62 28.93
CA ALA A 149 38.20 -20.95 27.78
C ALA A 149 37.16 -20.07 27.06
N HIS A 150 37.53 -18.82 26.78
CA HIS A 150 36.74 -17.83 26.06
C HIS A 150 37.57 -17.16 24.97
N HIS A 151 36.92 -16.81 23.86
CA HIS A 151 37.50 -15.99 22.80
C HIS A 151 36.93 -14.58 22.88
N VAL A 152 37.79 -13.60 23.16
CA VAL A 152 37.40 -12.19 23.26
C VAL A 152 37.92 -11.43 22.06
N ALA A 153 37.01 -10.84 21.30
CA ALA A 153 37.32 -10.03 20.13
C ALA A 153 36.98 -8.55 20.39
N ILE A 154 37.92 -7.67 20.07
CA ILE A 154 37.73 -6.23 20.18
C ILE A 154 37.74 -5.64 18.78
N VAL A 155 36.61 -5.02 18.40
CA VAL A 155 36.36 -4.54 17.04
C VAL A 155 35.96 -3.07 17.07
N ALA A 156 36.70 -2.24 16.33
CA ALA A 156 36.34 -0.85 16.09
C ALA A 156 36.44 -0.51 14.58
N PRO A 157 35.53 0.34 14.04
CA PRO A 157 35.64 0.81 12.66
C PRO A 157 37.00 1.46 12.39
N GLY A 158 37.59 1.18 11.23
CA GLY A 158 38.90 1.72 10.83
C GLY A 158 40.10 1.12 11.58
N HIS A 159 39.90 0.06 12.37
CA HIS A 159 40.96 -0.60 13.14
C HIS A 159 41.01 -2.10 12.85
N ARG A 160 42.18 -2.71 13.00
CA ARG A 160 42.36 -4.15 12.84
C ARG A 160 41.73 -4.86 14.05
N PRO A 161 40.81 -5.82 13.85
CA PRO A 161 40.21 -6.53 14.99
C PRO A 161 41.28 -7.33 15.73
N SER A 162 41.23 -7.27 17.06
CA SER A 162 42.15 -8.00 17.93
C SER A 162 41.44 -9.14 18.64
N TRP A 163 42.03 -10.34 18.60
CA TRP A 163 41.45 -11.59 19.10
C TRP A 163 42.31 -12.14 20.23
N HIS A 164 41.69 -12.48 21.36
CA HIS A 164 42.38 -13.00 22.55
C HIS A 164 41.70 -14.28 23.04
N GLY A 165 42.47 -15.36 23.14
CA GLY A 165 42.05 -16.56 23.86
C GLY A 165 42.41 -16.41 25.33
N LEU A 166 41.43 -16.56 26.23
CA LEU A 166 41.61 -16.44 27.68
C LEU A 166 41.04 -17.69 28.35
N THR A 167 41.68 -18.16 29.42
CA THR A 167 41.14 -19.22 30.27
C THR A 167 40.92 -18.63 31.66
N LEU A 168 39.66 -18.56 32.10
CA LEU A 168 39.26 -17.91 33.34
C LEU A 168 39.01 -18.93 34.45
N ALA A 169 39.59 -18.72 35.64
CA ALA A 169 39.31 -19.51 36.83
C ALA A 169 38.19 -18.91 37.69
N GLY A 170 37.55 -19.74 38.52
CA GLY A 170 36.43 -19.31 39.37
C GLY A 170 36.83 -18.27 40.40
N GLY A 171 36.07 -17.17 40.49
CA GLY A 171 36.36 -16.06 41.40
C GLY A 171 37.57 -15.19 40.99
N GLU A 172 38.21 -15.49 39.86
CA GLU A 172 39.32 -14.70 39.34
C GLU A 172 38.82 -13.35 38.76
N SER A 173 39.66 -12.32 38.90
CA SER A 173 39.48 -11.05 38.22
C SER A 173 40.68 -10.79 37.31
N GLN A 174 40.49 -11.00 36.00
CA GLN A 174 41.54 -10.77 35.01
C GLN A 174 41.38 -9.40 34.35
N THR A 175 42.50 -8.78 33.98
CA THR A 175 42.50 -7.52 33.20
C THR A 175 43.14 -7.76 31.83
N LEU A 176 42.43 -7.37 30.77
CA LEU A 176 42.89 -7.40 29.39
C LEU A 176 43.02 -5.96 28.88
N ASN A 177 44.25 -5.54 28.58
CA ASN A 177 44.53 -4.25 27.98
C ASN A 177 44.79 -4.44 26.49
N VAL A 178 44.00 -3.77 25.64
CA VAL A 178 44.06 -3.93 24.18
C VAL A 178 44.34 -2.59 23.53
N GLU A 179 45.41 -2.53 22.75
CA GLU A 179 45.67 -1.43 21.84
C GLU A 179 45.27 -1.87 20.44
N LEU A 180 44.20 -1.28 19.91
CA LEU A 180 43.80 -1.48 18.53
C LEU A 180 44.68 -0.64 17.61
N GLU A 181 45.26 -1.29 16.62
CA GLU A 181 45.99 -0.64 15.53
C GLU A 181 44.99 -0.09 14.50
N ALA A 182 45.14 1.20 14.16
CA ALA A 182 44.41 1.80 13.05
C ALA A 182 44.86 1.13 11.74
N ILE A 183 43.91 0.82 10.85
CA ILE A 183 44.24 0.36 9.51
C ILE A 183 44.61 1.61 8.70
N GLU A 184 45.89 1.87 8.50
CA GLU A 184 46.32 2.90 7.56
C GLU A 184 45.90 2.49 6.14
N GLY A 185 44.93 3.22 5.56
CA GLY A 185 44.53 3.08 4.16
C GLY A 185 43.30 2.21 3.90
N GLY A 186 42.27 2.26 4.74
CA GLY A 186 40.96 1.71 4.36
C GLY A 186 40.39 2.39 3.12
N LEU A 187 39.74 1.65 2.24
CA LEU A 187 39.05 2.23 1.07
C LEU A 187 37.76 2.90 1.55
N GLY A 188 37.51 4.13 1.12
CA GLY A 188 36.18 4.75 1.18
C GLY A 188 35.39 4.38 -0.06
N ASN A 189 34.07 4.44 0.02
CA ASN A 189 33.18 4.07 -1.08
C ASN A 189 32.56 5.32 -1.72
N LEU A 190 32.72 5.51 -3.02
CA LEU A 190 32.02 6.54 -3.79
C LEU A 190 30.77 5.92 -4.43
N GLU A 191 29.60 6.42 -4.03
CA GLU A 191 28.33 6.11 -4.69
C GLU A 191 27.98 7.29 -5.60
N LEU A 192 28.03 7.06 -6.92
CA LEU A 192 27.66 8.06 -7.92
C LEU A 192 26.24 7.81 -8.41
N ASP A 193 25.38 8.81 -8.22
CA ASP A 193 24.02 8.84 -8.75
C ASP A 193 23.96 9.81 -9.95
N THR A 194 23.57 9.29 -11.12
CA THR A 194 23.35 10.09 -12.34
C THR A 194 22.16 9.53 -13.10
N SER A 195 21.32 10.45 -13.59
CA SER A 195 20.12 10.10 -14.34
C SER A 195 20.39 9.76 -15.80
N VAL A 196 21.61 9.98 -16.31
CA VAL A 196 22.02 9.72 -17.70
C VAL A 196 22.70 8.36 -17.81
N PRO A 197 22.07 7.34 -18.43
CA PRO A 197 22.68 6.04 -18.66
C PRO A 197 23.87 6.11 -19.63
N GLY A 198 24.82 5.20 -19.47
CA GLY A 198 26.02 5.12 -20.31
C GLY A 198 27.07 6.20 -20.01
N ALA A 199 26.87 7.04 -18.98
CA ALA A 199 27.86 8.05 -18.60
C ALA A 199 29.10 7.39 -17.99
N GLN A 200 30.28 7.74 -18.50
CA GLN A 200 31.56 7.16 -18.12
C GLN A 200 32.19 7.97 -16.98
N LEU A 201 32.49 7.32 -15.86
CA LEU A 201 33.18 7.92 -14.71
C LEU A 201 34.69 7.70 -14.83
N TYR A 202 35.43 8.80 -14.73
CA TYR A 202 36.88 8.83 -14.65
C TYR A 202 37.31 9.37 -13.29
N VAL A 203 38.31 8.73 -12.67
CA VAL A 203 38.94 9.17 -11.43
C VAL A 203 40.41 9.35 -11.68
N ARG A 204 40.94 10.56 -11.48
CA ARG A 204 42.34 10.90 -11.81
C ARG A 204 42.72 10.51 -13.25
N GLY A 205 41.80 10.73 -14.19
CA GLY A 205 42.00 10.43 -15.61
C GLY A 205 41.83 8.96 -16.04
N LYS A 206 41.65 8.02 -15.10
CA LYS A 206 41.39 6.60 -15.42
C LYS A 206 39.89 6.31 -15.39
N MET A 207 39.37 5.65 -16.42
CA MET A 207 37.97 5.18 -16.44
C MET A 207 37.79 4.09 -15.38
N VAL A 208 36.82 4.27 -14.48
CA VAL A 208 36.53 3.34 -13.37
C VAL A 208 35.17 2.65 -13.50
N GLY A 209 34.25 3.18 -14.31
CA GLY A 209 32.94 2.56 -14.53
C GLY A 209 32.03 3.36 -15.45
N THR A 210 30.87 2.77 -15.75
CA THR A 210 29.82 3.34 -16.61
C THR A 210 28.50 3.30 -15.86
N ALA A 211 27.72 4.39 -15.89
CA ALA A 211 26.44 4.49 -15.21
C ALA A 211 25.31 3.70 -15.92
N PRO A 212 24.35 3.12 -15.18
CA PRO A 212 24.36 2.97 -13.72
C PRO A 212 25.47 2.01 -13.27
N LEU A 213 26.20 2.38 -12.21
CA LEU A 213 27.28 1.56 -11.69
C LEU A 213 26.71 0.30 -11.02
N SER A 214 27.42 -0.83 -11.11
CA SER A 214 27.03 -2.09 -10.46
C SER A 214 27.15 -2.07 -8.94
N GLY A 215 27.79 -1.04 -8.38
CA GLY A 215 27.94 -0.82 -6.95
C GLY A 215 28.84 0.39 -6.67
N PRO A 216 29.11 0.70 -5.37
CA PRO A 216 30.01 1.76 -4.99
C PRO A 216 31.45 1.52 -5.48
N ILE A 217 32.15 2.59 -5.84
CA ILE A 217 33.55 2.54 -6.27
C ILE A 217 34.46 2.76 -5.07
N ALA A 218 35.30 1.77 -4.77
CA ALA A 218 36.28 1.88 -3.70
C ALA A 218 37.43 2.82 -4.11
N LEU A 219 37.66 3.87 -3.33
CA LEU A 219 38.70 4.88 -3.52
C LEU A 219 39.51 5.05 -2.24
N THR A 220 40.79 5.40 -2.37
CA THR A 220 41.61 5.75 -1.21
C THR A 220 41.04 7.00 -0.50
N PRO A 221 41.17 7.15 0.81
CA PRO A 221 40.75 8.36 1.51
C PRO A 221 41.55 9.57 0.98
N GLY A 222 40.90 10.72 0.88
CA GLY A 222 41.49 11.95 0.38
C GLY A 222 40.68 12.64 -0.73
N ARG A 223 41.25 13.70 -1.32
CA ARG A 223 40.61 14.48 -2.39
C ARG A 223 40.83 13.79 -3.73
N HIS A 224 39.75 13.49 -4.45
CA HIS A 224 39.78 12.95 -5.81
C HIS A 224 39.10 13.91 -6.78
N GLU A 225 39.71 14.12 -7.94
CA GLU A 225 39.05 14.76 -9.08
C GLU A 225 38.34 13.69 -9.91
N LEU A 226 37.03 13.86 -10.02
CA LEU A 226 36.12 13.03 -10.79
C LEU A 226 35.78 13.76 -12.09
N GLU A 227 35.72 13.02 -13.18
CA GLU A 227 35.28 13.51 -14.47
C GLU A 227 34.24 12.55 -15.05
N VAL A 228 33.05 13.06 -15.37
CA VAL A 228 31.98 12.27 -15.96
C VAL A 228 31.75 12.73 -17.40
N ARG A 229 31.86 11.77 -18.34
CA ARG A 229 31.76 12.00 -19.78
C ARG A 229 30.61 11.21 -20.38
N ARG A 230 29.89 11.80 -21.32
CA ARG A 230 28.92 11.12 -22.18
C ARG A 230 28.84 11.87 -23.50
N ASP A 231 28.92 11.14 -24.61
CA ASP A 231 28.78 11.74 -25.94
C ASP A 231 27.44 12.47 -26.07
N GLY A 232 27.50 13.70 -26.59
CA GLY A 232 26.33 14.58 -26.69
C GLY A 232 25.93 15.27 -25.37
N TYR A 233 26.72 15.12 -24.29
CA TYR A 233 26.57 15.89 -23.05
C TYR A 233 27.84 16.70 -22.76
N ARG A 234 27.71 17.74 -21.94
CA ARG A 234 28.86 18.49 -21.42
C ARG A 234 29.56 17.66 -20.34
N THR A 235 30.87 17.55 -20.46
CA THR A 235 31.72 16.92 -19.44
C THR A 235 31.62 17.68 -18.12
N VAL A 236 31.38 16.95 -17.03
CA VAL A 236 31.33 17.52 -15.68
C VAL A 236 32.57 17.07 -14.90
N LYS A 237 33.30 18.03 -14.32
CA LYS A 237 34.41 17.79 -13.40
C LYS A 237 34.03 18.19 -11.98
N ARG A 238 34.31 17.35 -10.99
CA ARG A 238 34.03 17.60 -9.57
C ARG A 238 35.14 17.06 -8.68
N THR A 239 35.54 17.83 -7.68
CA THR A 239 36.43 17.36 -6.63
C THR A 239 35.60 16.86 -5.45
N VAL A 240 35.84 15.62 -5.01
CA VAL A 240 35.17 14.99 -3.87
C VAL A 240 36.19 14.57 -2.82
N VAL A 241 35.85 14.70 -1.54
CA VAL A 241 36.65 14.18 -0.43
C VAL A 241 36.08 12.83 -0.01
N ILE A 242 36.86 11.77 -0.19
CA ILE A 242 36.52 10.42 0.25
C ILE A 242 37.08 10.25 1.66
N ARG A 243 36.22 9.86 2.61
CA ARG A 243 36.65 9.54 3.97
C ARG A 243 36.80 8.03 4.13
N ASP A 244 37.68 7.65 5.05
CA ASP A 244 37.96 6.26 5.36
C ASP A 244 36.71 5.54 5.88
N GLY A 245 36.40 4.37 5.32
CA GLY A 245 35.24 3.55 5.65
C GLY A 245 33.85 4.18 5.40
N GLU A 246 33.78 5.43 4.91
CA GLU A 246 32.52 6.14 4.65
C GLU A 246 32.01 5.89 3.23
N VAL A 247 30.68 5.85 3.07
CA VAL A 247 30.04 5.94 1.75
C VAL A 247 29.80 7.42 1.42
N THR A 248 30.61 7.96 0.52
CA THR A 248 30.43 9.31 -0.02
C THR A 248 29.46 9.25 -1.20
N ARG A 249 28.29 9.89 -1.05
CA ARG A 249 27.29 9.98 -2.13
C ARG A 249 27.45 11.26 -2.94
N LEU A 250 27.48 11.13 -4.26
CA LEU A 250 27.54 12.25 -5.18
C LEU A 250 26.42 12.11 -6.23
N SER A 251 25.52 13.09 -6.29
CA SER A 251 24.51 13.19 -7.34
C SER A 251 24.95 14.21 -8.41
N LEU A 252 24.99 13.79 -9.67
CA LEU A 252 25.37 14.64 -10.81
C LEU A 252 24.28 14.66 -11.87
N LYS A 253 23.98 15.87 -12.37
CA LYS A 253 23.12 16.09 -13.54
C LYS A 253 24.01 16.51 -14.70
N LEU A 254 23.95 15.79 -15.82
CA LEU A 254 24.67 16.14 -17.04
C LEU A 254 23.75 16.95 -17.95
N GLU A 255 24.28 18.03 -18.52
CA GLU A 255 23.56 18.86 -19.48
C GLU A 255 23.87 18.43 -20.91
N PRO A 256 22.87 18.33 -21.81
CA PRO A 256 23.10 18.08 -23.22
C PRO A 256 24.03 19.14 -23.86
N SER A 257 24.94 18.69 -24.70
CA SER A 257 25.74 19.55 -25.57
C SER A 257 24.95 19.81 -26.86
N ALA A 258 24.79 21.06 -27.26
CA ALA A 258 23.90 21.49 -28.35
C ALA A 258 24.34 21.07 -29.76
N SER A 259 25.18 20.05 -29.93
CA SER A 259 25.68 19.60 -31.23
C SER A 259 24.64 18.73 -31.96
N PRO A 260 24.01 19.21 -33.05
CA PRO A 260 22.96 18.47 -33.75
C PRO A 260 23.49 17.20 -34.40
N ALA A 261 24.80 17.16 -34.72
CA ALA A 261 25.43 16.05 -35.42
C ALA A 261 25.35 14.72 -34.66
N ALA A 262 25.28 14.76 -33.32
CA ALA A 262 25.24 13.57 -32.46
C ALA A 262 23.84 13.31 -31.87
N SER A 263 22.78 13.84 -32.48
CA SER A 263 21.41 13.71 -31.97
C SER A 263 20.55 12.72 -32.79
N GLY A 264 19.52 12.15 -32.16
CA GLY A 264 18.39 11.45 -32.77
C GLY A 264 17.07 12.04 -32.28
N ARG A 265 15.94 11.40 -32.60
CA ARG A 265 14.61 11.81 -32.13
C ARG A 265 13.95 10.72 -31.29
N LEU A 266 13.20 11.12 -30.27
CA LEU A 266 12.30 10.25 -29.51
C LEU A 266 10.85 10.68 -29.74
N SER A 267 10.02 9.72 -30.14
CA SER A 267 8.58 9.89 -30.31
C SER A 267 7.84 8.96 -29.35
N LEU A 268 6.92 9.51 -28.56
CA LEU A 268 6.17 8.77 -27.55
C LEU A 268 4.70 8.69 -27.95
N SER A 269 4.09 7.52 -27.74
CA SER A 269 2.65 7.32 -27.82
C SER A 269 2.14 6.98 -26.43
N ILE A 270 1.42 7.91 -25.79
CA ILE A 270 0.87 7.77 -24.44
C ILE A 270 -0.66 7.85 -24.55
N ALA A 271 -1.37 6.81 -24.14
CA ALA A 271 -2.84 6.76 -24.24
C ALA A 271 -3.53 7.66 -23.21
N GLU A 272 -2.87 7.89 -22.07
CA GLU A 272 -3.38 8.68 -20.97
C GLU A 272 -3.01 10.17 -21.12
N ALA A 273 -4.02 11.02 -21.31
CA ALA A 273 -3.83 12.47 -21.35
C ALA A 273 -3.21 13.00 -20.03
N GLY A 274 -2.46 14.11 -20.09
CA GLY A 274 -1.94 14.77 -18.89
C GLY A 274 -0.78 14.07 -18.18
N ALA A 275 -0.15 13.06 -18.79
CA ALA A 275 1.08 12.48 -18.28
C ALA A 275 2.27 13.44 -18.39
N VAL A 276 3.19 13.42 -17.42
CA VAL A 276 4.44 14.17 -17.44
C VAL A 276 5.57 13.23 -17.83
N VAL A 277 6.36 13.64 -18.82
CA VAL A 277 7.48 12.85 -19.35
C VAL A 277 8.79 13.41 -18.81
N PHE A 278 9.66 12.53 -18.34
CA PHE A 278 11.01 12.82 -17.95
C PHE A 278 11.98 12.00 -18.79
N VAL A 279 13.00 12.66 -19.34
CA VAL A 279 14.12 11.98 -19.99
C VAL A 279 15.38 12.35 -19.26
N ASP A 280 16.10 11.34 -18.79
CA ASP A 280 17.28 11.47 -17.93
C ASP A 280 17.02 12.42 -16.74
N GLY A 281 15.83 12.33 -16.15
CA GLY A 281 15.42 13.13 -14.99
C GLY A 281 15.02 14.58 -15.32
N VAL A 282 14.99 14.98 -16.59
CA VAL A 282 14.57 16.32 -17.03
C VAL A 282 13.15 16.29 -17.58
N PRO A 283 12.20 17.10 -17.06
CA PRO A 283 10.85 17.16 -17.58
C PRO A 283 10.84 17.67 -19.02
N THR A 284 10.18 16.95 -19.91
CA THR A 284 10.20 17.19 -21.36
C THR A 284 8.79 17.11 -21.95
N ALA A 285 8.57 17.78 -23.08
CA ALA A 285 7.31 17.72 -23.81
C ALA A 285 7.04 16.29 -24.35
N GLN A 286 5.77 15.94 -24.50
CA GLN A 286 5.34 14.58 -24.88
C GLN A 286 5.73 14.16 -26.31
N HIS A 287 6.06 15.09 -27.22
CA HIS A 287 6.22 14.78 -28.66
C HIS A 287 7.55 15.27 -29.25
N GLY A 288 8.28 14.35 -29.89
CA GLY A 288 9.18 14.64 -31.02
C GLY A 288 10.43 15.47 -30.74
N PHE A 289 11.05 15.32 -29.57
CA PHE A 289 12.24 16.09 -29.19
C PHE A 289 13.55 15.41 -29.60
N ALA A 290 14.56 16.25 -29.86
CA ALA A 290 15.91 15.81 -30.21
C ALA A 290 16.68 15.48 -28.93
N LEU A 291 17.29 14.30 -28.90
CA LEU A 291 18.14 13.84 -27.81
C LEU A 291 19.52 13.47 -28.36
N PRO A 292 20.59 13.55 -27.55
CA PRO A 292 21.84 12.85 -27.85
C PRO A 292 21.60 11.41 -28.31
N SER A 293 22.45 10.85 -29.17
CA SER A 293 22.31 9.45 -29.57
C SER A 293 22.82 8.51 -28.47
N GLY A 294 22.14 7.37 -28.31
CA GLY A 294 22.50 6.29 -27.39
C GLY A 294 21.44 6.03 -26.33
N PRO A 295 21.78 5.40 -25.19
CA PRO A 295 20.80 5.04 -24.17
C PRO A 295 20.34 6.25 -23.36
N HIS A 296 19.04 6.30 -23.08
CA HIS A 296 18.36 7.27 -22.22
C HIS A 296 17.43 6.56 -21.23
N ARG A 297 17.16 7.21 -20.09
CA ARG A 297 16.16 6.76 -19.13
C ARG A 297 14.87 7.54 -19.36
N LEU A 298 13.83 6.86 -19.82
CA LEU A 298 12.48 7.40 -19.94
C LEU A 298 11.71 7.10 -18.66
N ARG A 299 11.11 8.13 -18.05
CA ARG A 299 10.15 8.01 -16.96
C ARG A 299 8.89 8.79 -17.30
N VAL A 300 7.73 8.17 -17.17
CA VAL A 300 6.43 8.80 -17.44
C VAL A 300 5.56 8.66 -16.21
N GLU A 301 5.02 9.79 -15.75
CA GLU A 301 4.22 9.87 -14.54
C GLU A 301 2.84 10.43 -14.85
N ARG A 302 1.83 9.94 -14.14
CA ARG A 302 0.48 10.50 -14.14
C ARG A 302 -0.16 10.21 -12.79
N ASP A 303 -0.90 11.19 -12.26
CA ASP A 303 -1.58 11.01 -10.99
C ASP A 303 -2.57 9.83 -11.05
N GLY A 304 -2.53 8.98 -10.01
CA GLY A 304 -3.29 7.74 -9.93
C GLY A 304 -2.70 6.54 -10.71
N PHE A 305 -1.54 6.67 -11.34
CA PHE A 305 -0.85 5.60 -12.08
C PHE A 305 0.51 5.29 -11.47
N PHE A 306 0.99 4.06 -11.64
CA PHE A 306 2.37 3.71 -11.32
C PHE A 306 3.32 4.39 -12.31
N PRO A 307 4.48 4.91 -11.86
CA PRO A 307 5.45 5.52 -12.75
C PRO A 307 5.99 4.47 -13.71
N PHE A 308 5.88 4.75 -15.00
CA PHE A 308 6.49 3.91 -16.03
C PHE A 308 7.94 4.31 -16.20
N GLU A 309 8.86 3.36 -16.07
CA GLU A 309 10.29 3.58 -16.31
C GLU A 309 10.85 2.56 -17.31
N ARG A 310 11.57 3.05 -18.32
CA ARG A 310 12.18 2.19 -19.35
C ARG A 310 13.47 2.80 -19.89
N GLY A 311 14.49 1.97 -20.11
CA GLY A 311 15.67 2.36 -20.90
C GLY A 311 15.34 2.37 -22.39
N VAL A 312 15.69 3.45 -23.09
CA VAL A 312 15.40 3.64 -24.52
C VAL A 312 16.69 3.96 -25.26
N GLU A 313 16.95 3.25 -26.35
CA GLU A 313 18.08 3.54 -27.25
C GLU A 313 17.64 4.51 -28.34
N VAL A 314 18.24 5.70 -28.39
CA VAL A 314 17.95 6.72 -29.41
C VAL A 314 19.00 6.65 -30.52
N PRO A 315 18.66 6.17 -31.72
CA PRO A 315 19.60 6.06 -32.82
C PRO A 315 19.99 7.42 -33.39
N ARG A 316 21.27 7.60 -33.74
CA ARG A 316 21.76 8.82 -34.38
C ARG A 316 21.01 9.09 -35.69
N GLY A 317 20.51 10.32 -35.85
CA GLY A 317 19.81 10.81 -37.04
C GLY A 317 18.47 10.13 -37.36
N ARG A 318 18.01 9.18 -36.53
CA ARG A 318 16.74 8.45 -36.71
C ARG A 318 15.80 8.69 -35.53
N THR A 319 14.54 8.30 -35.69
CA THR A 319 13.50 8.39 -34.64
C THR A 319 13.33 7.04 -33.94
N ALA A 320 13.43 7.03 -32.62
CA ALA A 320 12.96 5.94 -31.77
C ALA A 320 11.48 6.17 -31.41
N ASN A 321 10.63 5.17 -31.65
CA ASN A 321 9.21 5.21 -31.30
C ASN A 321 8.97 4.32 -30.08
N VAL A 322 8.35 4.86 -29.03
CA VAL A 322 8.03 4.12 -27.80
C VAL A 322 6.55 4.27 -27.47
N ALA A 323 5.85 3.15 -27.40
CA ALA A 323 4.51 3.07 -26.82
C ALA A 323 4.63 2.95 -25.29
N VAL A 324 3.95 3.84 -24.60
CA VAL A 324 3.88 3.90 -23.13
C VAL A 324 2.48 3.51 -22.72
N GLU A 325 2.39 2.48 -21.91
CA GLU A 325 1.16 1.99 -21.30
C GLU A 325 1.30 2.15 -19.79
N LEU A 326 0.47 3.02 -19.19
CA LEU A 326 0.52 3.31 -17.77
C LEU A 326 -0.41 2.37 -17.01
N GLU A 327 0.11 1.74 -15.97
CA GLU A 327 -0.68 0.89 -15.08
C GLU A 327 -1.35 1.73 -13.98
N PRO A 328 -2.69 1.69 -13.84
CA PRO A 328 -3.38 2.45 -12.81
C PRO A 328 -3.24 1.80 -11.42
N THR A 329 -3.15 2.65 -10.40
CA THR A 329 -3.14 2.19 -9.00
C THR A 329 -4.47 1.53 -8.61
N PRO A 330 -4.49 0.60 -7.63
CA PRO A 330 -5.74 0.01 -7.13
C PRO A 330 -6.76 1.05 -6.67
N GLU A 331 -6.31 2.12 -6.02
CA GLU A 331 -7.18 3.21 -5.55
C GLU A 331 -7.81 3.99 -6.71
N TYR A 332 -7.01 4.34 -7.73
CA TYR A 332 -7.53 5.01 -8.91
C TYR A 332 -8.54 4.13 -9.66
N ARG A 333 -8.23 2.83 -9.83
CA ARG A 333 -9.16 1.87 -10.44
C ARG A 333 -10.48 1.79 -9.69
N ALA A 334 -10.45 1.68 -8.36
CA ALA A 334 -11.66 1.61 -7.55
C ALA A 334 -12.51 2.88 -7.67
N ARG A 335 -11.90 4.07 -7.56
CA ARG A 335 -12.60 5.35 -7.71
C ARG A 335 -13.15 5.56 -9.11
N TYR A 336 -12.39 5.18 -10.14
CA TYR A 336 -12.82 5.27 -11.53
C TYR A 336 -14.02 4.34 -11.77
N ARG A 337 -13.95 3.08 -11.31
CA ARG A 337 -15.05 2.12 -11.43
C ARG A 337 -16.30 2.58 -10.69
N ASP A 338 -16.17 3.10 -9.48
CA ASP A 338 -17.30 3.61 -8.71
C ASP A 338 -17.99 4.78 -9.43
N ARG A 339 -17.21 5.74 -9.94
CA ARG A 339 -17.75 6.88 -10.71
C ARG A 339 -18.43 6.43 -12.00
N ALA A 340 -17.75 5.62 -12.83
CA ALA A 340 -18.27 5.14 -14.10
C ALA A 340 -19.47 4.20 -13.90
N GLY A 341 -19.42 3.35 -12.87
CA GLY A 341 -20.50 2.47 -12.46
C GLY A 341 -21.73 3.24 -11.97
N SER A 342 -21.52 4.27 -11.14
CA SER A 342 -22.60 5.16 -10.67
C SER A 342 -23.26 5.89 -11.84
N GLN A 343 -22.46 6.41 -12.78
CA GLN A 343 -23.00 7.03 -13.99
C GLN A 343 -23.84 6.03 -14.80
N ARG A 344 -23.34 4.81 -15.04
CA ARG A 344 -24.10 3.77 -15.76
C ARG A 344 -25.39 3.38 -15.03
N PHE A 345 -25.34 3.24 -13.70
CA PHE A 345 -26.51 2.95 -12.88
C PHE A 345 -27.57 4.05 -13.04
N TRP A 346 -27.18 5.32 -12.89
CA TRP A 346 -28.12 6.43 -13.04
C TRP A 346 -28.63 6.60 -14.47
N SER A 347 -27.82 6.28 -15.49
CA SER A 347 -28.28 6.21 -16.88
C SER A 347 -29.38 5.17 -17.06
N TRP A 348 -29.22 3.95 -16.50
CA TRP A 348 -30.25 2.92 -16.56
C TRP A 348 -31.51 3.29 -15.78
N VAL A 349 -31.36 3.92 -14.60
CA VAL A 349 -32.51 4.43 -13.83
C VAL A 349 -33.26 5.49 -14.63
N ALA A 350 -32.56 6.41 -15.32
CA ALA A 350 -33.19 7.42 -16.17
C ALA A 350 -33.92 6.81 -17.36
N ILE A 351 -33.34 5.79 -18.02
CA ILE A 351 -33.98 5.07 -19.13
C ILE A 351 -35.22 4.33 -18.63
N GLY A 352 -35.11 3.51 -17.57
CA GLY A 352 -36.20 2.71 -17.05
C GLY A 352 -37.34 3.55 -16.48
N GLY A 353 -37.00 4.55 -15.66
CA GLY A 353 -37.96 5.51 -15.11
C GLY A 353 -38.64 6.34 -16.20
N GLY A 354 -37.85 6.86 -17.15
CA GLY A 354 -38.37 7.60 -18.30
C GLY A 354 -39.34 6.76 -19.15
N ALA A 355 -38.99 5.49 -19.43
CA ALA A 355 -39.86 4.57 -20.17
C ALA A 355 -41.17 4.25 -19.43
N ALA A 356 -41.13 4.09 -18.10
CA ALA A 356 -42.33 3.90 -17.29
C ALA A 356 -43.25 5.13 -17.32
N VAL A 357 -42.68 6.34 -17.18
CA VAL A 357 -43.41 7.61 -17.26
C VAL A 357 -44.01 7.82 -18.66
N LEU A 358 -43.24 7.50 -19.71
CA LEU A 358 -43.72 7.49 -21.10
C LEU A 358 -44.93 6.59 -21.28
N GLY A 359 -44.80 5.31 -20.91
CA GLY A 359 -45.88 4.33 -21.04
C GLY A 359 -47.12 4.73 -20.24
N GLY A 360 -46.93 5.24 -19.01
CA GLY A 360 -48.00 5.77 -18.18
C GLY A 360 -48.68 7.00 -18.80
N GLY A 361 -47.92 7.94 -19.36
CA GLY A 361 -48.45 9.11 -20.06
C GLY A 361 -49.26 8.75 -21.29
N VAL A 362 -48.76 7.84 -22.13
CA VAL A 362 -49.50 7.33 -23.30
C VAL A 362 -50.76 6.58 -22.87
N GLY A 363 -50.66 5.69 -21.87
CA GLY A 363 -51.82 4.97 -21.33
C GLY A 363 -52.88 5.90 -20.75
N PHE A 364 -52.45 6.95 -20.04
CA PHE A 364 -53.33 7.99 -19.52
C PHE A 364 -54.02 8.76 -20.64
N LEU A 365 -53.29 9.12 -21.71
CA LEU A 365 -53.88 9.78 -22.88
C LEU A 365 -54.95 8.91 -23.54
N VAL A 366 -54.69 7.61 -23.75
CA VAL A 366 -55.66 6.66 -24.34
C VAL A 366 -56.88 6.49 -23.44
N TRP A 367 -56.68 6.35 -22.13
CA TRP A 367 -57.78 6.26 -21.18
C TRP A 367 -58.63 7.55 -21.18
N ASN A 368 -57.98 8.71 -21.21
CA ASN A 368 -58.64 10.02 -21.20
C ASN A 368 -59.36 10.30 -22.54
N THR A 369 -58.84 9.86 -23.69
CA THR A 369 -59.54 9.94 -24.98
C THR A 369 -60.81 9.09 -24.95
N ASN A 370 -60.73 7.85 -24.46
CA ASN A 370 -61.92 6.99 -24.36
C ASN A 370 -63.00 7.62 -23.47
N LYS A 371 -62.61 8.19 -22.32
CA LYS A 371 -63.55 8.90 -21.43
C LYS A 371 -64.18 10.12 -22.07
N ARG A 372 -63.39 10.91 -22.81
CA ARG A 372 -63.92 12.05 -23.57
C ARG A 372 -64.90 11.58 -24.65
N ASP A 373 -64.54 10.55 -25.41
CA ASP A 373 -65.35 10.05 -26.51
C ASP A 373 -66.65 9.41 -26.00
N ASP A 374 -66.63 8.70 -24.87
CA ASP A 374 -67.82 8.20 -24.18
C ASP A 374 -68.75 9.35 -23.73
N ALA A 375 -68.17 10.40 -23.13
CA ALA A 375 -68.90 11.59 -22.67
C ALA A 375 -69.50 12.39 -23.84
N GLN A 376 -68.74 12.57 -24.93
CA GLN A 376 -69.19 13.21 -26.16
C GLN A 376 -70.32 12.40 -26.80
N ALA A 377 -70.17 11.09 -26.94
CA ALA A 377 -71.22 10.23 -27.50
C ALA A 377 -72.49 10.24 -26.63
N ALA A 378 -72.38 10.37 -25.31
CA ALA A 378 -73.53 10.55 -24.43
C ALA A 378 -74.18 11.92 -24.60
N PHE A 379 -73.37 12.98 -24.68
CA PHE A 379 -73.83 14.34 -24.94
C PHE A 379 -74.55 14.45 -26.30
N ASP A 380 -73.96 13.92 -27.38
CA ASP A 380 -74.51 13.95 -28.73
C ASP A 380 -75.82 13.16 -28.86
N ARG A 381 -76.02 12.12 -28.05
CA ARG A 381 -77.28 11.37 -28.01
C ARG A 381 -78.41 12.14 -27.33
N GLU A 382 -78.09 12.95 -26.32
CA GLU A 382 -79.06 13.55 -25.43
C GLU A 382 -79.36 15.02 -25.82
N ALA A 383 -78.36 15.78 -26.25
CA ALA A 383 -78.50 17.19 -26.62
C ALA A 383 -79.61 17.49 -27.66
N PRO A 384 -79.79 16.72 -28.75
CA PRO A 384 -80.84 16.99 -29.74
C PRO A 384 -82.26 16.84 -29.19
N ARG A 385 -82.44 16.00 -28.16
CA ARG A 385 -83.76 15.78 -27.53
C ARG A 385 -84.21 17.04 -26.80
N HIS A 386 -83.30 17.65 -26.05
CA HIS A 386 -83.55 18.86 -25.27
C HIS A 386 -83.58 20.14 -26.11
N GLU A 387 -82.90 20.15 -27.27
CA GLU A 387 -83.00 21.23 -28.26
C GLU A 387 -84.40 21.30 -28.88
N SER A 388 -85.03 20.14 -29.11
CA SER A 388 -86.37 20.06 -29.72
C SER A 388 -87.51 20.48 -28.77
N THR A 389 -87.32 20.36 -27.46
CA THR A 389 -88.33 20.70 -26.45
C THR A 389 -88.16 22.11 -25.87
N GLY A 390 -86.95 22.69 -25.97
CA GLY A 390 -86.66 24.04 -25.48
C GLY A 390 -86.52 24.12 -23.95
N ASP A 391 -86.40 22.99 -23.27
CA ASP A 391 -86.44 22.90 -21.80
C ASP A 391 -85.15 23.39 -21.12
N CYS A 392 -84.01 23.34 -21.83
CA CYS A 392 -82.69 23.73 -21.32
C CYS A 392 -82.22 25.12 -21.81
N TRP A 393 -83.09 26.13 -21.73
CA TRP A 393 -82.76 27.54 -22.02
C TRP A 393 -82.72 28.39 -20.73
N PRO A 394 -81.80 29.37 -20.60
CA PRO A 394 -81.79 30.27 -19.44
C PRO A 394 -83.10 31.05 -19.29
N GLY A 395 -83.87 30.72 -18.24
CA GLY A 395 -85.16 31.35 -17.90
C GLY A 395 -86.39 30.42 -17.93
N SER A 396 -86.24 29.13 -18.26
CA SER A 396 -87.33 28.15 -18.19
C SER A 396 -87.75 27.86 -16.73
N ALA A 397 -89.05 27.66 -16.50
CA ALA A 397 -89.66 27.64 -15.16
C ALA A 397 -89.42 26.36 -14.34
N SER A 398 -88.55 25.45 -14.80
CA SER A 398 -88.05 24.32 -14.02
C SER A 398 -86.78 23.82 -14.68
N PRO A 399 -85.59 23.88 -14.04
CA PRO A 399 -84.45 23.12 -14.53
C PRO A 399 -84.81 21.65 -14.34
N ALA A 400 -85.26 21.00 -15.42
CA ALA A 400 -85.41 19.56 -15.43
C ALA A 400 -84.07 18.94 -15.01
N ASN A 401 -84.09 17.86 -14.22
CA ASN A 401 -82.87 17.16 -13.80
C ASN A 401 -81.99 16.82 -15.02
N ASP A 402 -82.63 16.59 -16.17
CA ASP A 402 -82.02 16.30 -17.46
C ASP A 402 -81.07 17.42 -17.98
N CYS A 403 -81.32 18.70 -17.65
CA CYS A 403 -80.40 19.79 -18.02
C CYS A 403 -79.12 19.81 -17.17
N ARG A 404 -79.19 19.36 -15.90
CA ARG A 404 -77.99 19.18 -15.06
C ARG A 404 -77.12 18.03 -15.56
N ASP A 405 -77.74 17.00 -16.14
CA ASP A 405 -77.01 15.87 -16.71
C ASP A 405 -76.22 16.29 -17.97
N LEU A 406 -76.80 17.15 -18.82
CA LEU A 406 -76.10 17.76 -19.95
C LEU A 406 -74.93 18.66 -19.53
N GLU A 407 -75.12 19.50 -18.51
CA GLU A 407 -74.04 20.33 -17.94
C GLU A 407 -72.92 19.48 -17.33
N THR A 408 -73.28 18.37 -16.68
CA THR A 408 -72.31 17.42 -16.12
C THR A 408 -71.48 16.76 -17.23
N LEU A 409 -72.11 16.33 -18.33
CA LEU A 409 -71.42 15.76 -19.49
C LEU A 409 -70.50 16.77 -20.18
N ALA A 410 -70.94 18.02 -20.35
CA ALA A 410 -70.11 19.10 -20.89
C ALA A 410 -68.89 19.38 -19.98
N ASN A 411 -69.10 19.43 -18.67
CA ASN A 411 -68.02 19.57 -17.68
C ASN A 411 -67.04 18.40 -17.72
N ASP A 412 -67.50 17.16 -17.95
CA ASP A 412 -66.65 15.98 -18.09
C ASP A 412 -65.79 16.04 -19.37
N ILE A 413 -66.35 16.52 -20.49
CA ILE A 413 -65.62 16.76 -21.74
C ILE A 413 -64.54 17.82 -21.53
N ASP A 414 -64.88 18.95 -20.90
CA ASP A 414 -63.93 20.03 -20.60
C ASP A 414 -62.86 19.58 -19.61
N ALA A 415 -63.23 18.80 -18.60
CA ALA A 415 -62.27 18.20 -17.67
C ALA A 415 -61.32 17.24 -18.38
N ALA A 416 -61.82 16.42 -19.32
CA ALA A 416 -60.98 15.54 -20.14
C ALA A 416 -60.06 16.35 -21.07
N ASN A 417 -60.56 17.41 -21.71
CA ASN A 417 -59.78 18.32 -22.55
C ASN A 417 -58.64 18.99 -21.75
N ASN A 418 -58.93 19.47 -20.54
CA ASN A 418 -57.93 20.08 -19.65
C ASN A 418 -56.88 19.06 -19.16
N ARG A 419 -57.25 17.77 -19.00
CA ARG A 419 -56.32 16.70 -18.60
C ARG A 419 -55.32 16.31 -19.70
N PHE A 420 -55.56 16.63 -20.98
CA PHE A 420 -54.60 16.30 -22.06
C PHE A 420 -53.22 16.93 -21.86
N GLY A 421 -53.15 18.14 -21.29
CA GLY A 421 -51.89 18.80 -21.00
C GLY A 421 -51.01 17.99 -20.03
N ILE A 422 -51.62 17.31 -19.06
CA ILE A 422 -50.93 16.43 -18.10
C ILE A 422 -50.36 15.21 -18.84
N GLY A 423 -51.16 14.57 -19.70
CA GLY A 423 -50.74 13.40 -20.47
C GLY A 423 -49.55 13.69 -21.39
N TRP A 424 -49.63 14.76 -22.18
CA TRP A 424 -48.51 15.18 -23.05
C TRP A 424 -47.30 15.67 -22.26
N GLY A 425 -47.49 16.29 -21.10
CA GLY A 425 -46.41 16.64 -20.19
C GLY A 425 -45.64 15.40 -19.71
N LEU A 426 -46.34 14.33 -19.31
CA LEU A 426 -45.72 13.06 -18.92
C LEU A 426 -44.97 12.41 -20.08
N VAL A 427 -45.55 12.41 -21.29
CA VAL A 427 -44.88 11.91 -22.49
C VAL A 427 -43.61 12.70 -22.80
N ALA A 428 -43.65 14.03 -22.73
CA ALA A 428 -42.47 14.87 -22.99
C ALA A 428 -41.35 14.63 -21.97
N VAL A 429 -41.68 14.58 -20.67
CA VAL A 429 -40.71 14.33 -19.60
C VAL A 429 -40.10 12.94 -19.74
N GLY A 430 -40.93 11.92 -19.94
CA GLY A 430 -40.46 10.55 -20.10
C GLY A 430 -39.53 10.42 -21.32
N ALA A 431 -39.86 11.05 -22.45
CA ALA A 431 -39.04 11.02 -23.67
C ALA A 431 -37.68 11.69 -23.44
N ALA A 432 -37.67 12.85 -22.79
CA ALA A 432 -36.45 13.57 -22.45
C ALA A 432 -35.56 12.75 -21.49
N SER A 433 -36.14 12.10 -20.49
CA SER A 433 -35.39 11.24 -19.55
C SER A 433 -34.76 10.03 -20.22
N VAL A 434 -35.48 9.35 -21.13
CA VAL A 434 -34.92 8.24 -21.92
C VAL A 434 -33.78 8.75 -22.79
N GLY A 435 -33.99 9.84 -23.53
CA GLY A 435 -32.96 10.43 -24.40
C GLY A 435 -31.69 10.81 -23.63
N ALA A 436 -31.84 11.49 -22.49
CA ALA A 436 -30.71 11.85 -21.63
C ALA A 436 -29.98 10.62 -21.07
N GLY A 437 -30.73 9.63 -20.56
CA GLY A 437 -30.15 8.39 -20.04
C GLY A 437 -29.39 7.61 -21.11
N THR A 438 -29.94 7.49 -22.34
CA THR A 438 -29.25 6.87 -23.47
C THR A 438 -27.99 7.63 -23.86
N PHE A 439 -28.03 8.96 -23.92
CA PHE A 439 -26.85 9.78 -24.22
C PHE A 439 -25.73 9.55 -23.20
N PHE A 440 -26.04 9.59 -21.91
CA PHE A 440 -25.04 9.34 -20.85
C PHE A 440 -24.54 7.90 -20.79
N LEU A 441 -25.35 6.93 -21.22
CA LEU A 441 -24.92 5.53 -21.34
C LEU A 441 -23.91 5.34 -22.48
N LEU A 442 -24.13 6.02 -23.62
CA LEU A 442 -23.28 5.90 -24.82
C LEU A 442 -22.00 6.75 -24.75
N SER A 443 -22.08 7.93 -24.15
CA SER A 443 -20.94 8.85 -23.99
C SER A 443 -20.16 8.64 -22.68
N GLY A 444 -20.68 7.82 -21.77
CA GLY A 444 -20.08 7.56 -20.48
C GLY A 444 -18.81 6.70 -20.56
N ASP A 445 -17.98 6.86 -19.54
CA ASP A 445 -16.77 6.06 -19.36
C ASP A 445 -17.10 4.57 -19.18
N ASP A 446 -16.26 3.70 -19.75
CA ASP A 446 -16.34 2.26 -19.53
C ASP A 446 -15.73 1.89 -18.17
N PRO A 447 -16.49 1.37 -17.18
CA PRO A 447 -15.99 1.01 -15.85
C PRO A 447 -14.95 -0.12 -15.89
N GLU A 448 -14.95 -0.93 -16.95
CA GLU A 448 -14.03 -2.05 -17.14
C GLU A 448 -12.75 -1.67 -17.91
N ARG A 449 -12.59 -0.41 -18.31
CA ARG A 449 -11.43 0.07 -19.09
C ARG A 449 -10.07 -0.36 -18.54
N TYR A 450 -9.95 -0.45 -17.21
CA TYR A 450 -8.71 -0.78 -16.49
C TYR A 450 -8.74 -2.13 -15.78
N GLU A 451 -9.73 -2.97 -16.09
CA GLU A 451 -9.72 -4.34 -15.59
C GLU A 451 -8.71 -5.18 -16.38
N PRO A 452 -7.83 -5.93 -15.69
CA PRO A 452 -6.99 -6.90 -16.36
C PRO A 452 -7.90 -7.92 -17.04
N ARG A 453 -7.78 -8.05 -18.36
CA ARG A 453 -8.57 -9.03 -19.10
C ARG A 453 -8.16 -10.44 -18.67
N PRO A 454 -9.11 -11.37 -18.49
CA PRO A 454 -8.79 -12.74 -18.13
C PRO A 454 -7.91 -13.40 -19.19
N GLU A 455 -6.96 -14.24 -18.76
CA GLU A 455 -6.01 -14.97 -19.62
C GLU A 455 -6.68 -15.90 -20.66
N SER A 456 -7.99 -16.12 -20.60
CA SER A 456 -8.75 -16.93 -21.56
C SER A 456 -8.93 -16.28 -22.94
N ASP A 457 -8.59 -15.00 -23.11
CA ASP A 457 -8.68 -14.26 -24.39
C ASP A 457 -7.50 -14.52 -25.37
N VAL A 458 -6.64 -15.51 -25.08
CA VAL A 458 -5.52 -15.95 -25.97
C VAL A 458 -6.01 -16.67 -27.23
N PHE A 459 -7.27 -17.11 -27.28
CA PHE A 459 -7.85 -17.74 -28.46
C PHE A 459 -8.67 -16.74 -29.27
N GLY A 460 -8.09 -16.31 -30.40
CA GLY A 460 -8.66 -15.60 -31.55
C GLY A 460 -9.94 -14.77 -31.39
N ARG A 461 -9.88 -13.49 -31.77
CA ARG A 461 -11.05 -12.61 -31.82
C ARG A 461 -11.90 -12.88 -33.06
N VAL A 462 -13.20 -12.94 -32.87
CA VAL A 462 -14.21 -12.71 -33.92
C VAL A 462 -14.77 -11.31 -33.74
N GLN A 463 -14.57 -10.45 -34.74
CA GLN A 463 -15.02 -9.07 -34.79
C GLN A 463 -16.21 -8.96 -35.74
N LEU A 464 -17.34 -8.51 -35.20
CA LEU A 464 -18.58 -8.28 -35.95
C LEU A 464 -18.64 -6.82 -36.37
N THR A 465 -18.63 -6.58 -37.66
CA THR A 465 -18.67 -5.23 -38.25
C THR A 465 -20.04 -5.05 -38.91
N PRO A 466 -20.90 -4.14 -38.43
CA PRO A 466 -22.16 -3.85 -39.10
C PRO A 466 -21.87 -3.17 -40.45
N VAL A 467 -22.38 -3.76 -41.52
CA VAL A 467 -22.29 -3.21 -42.87
C VAL A 467 -23.68 -2.71 -43.24
N LEU A 468 -23.82 -1.39 -43.29
CA LEU A 468 -25.05 -0.73 -43.67
C LEU A 468 -24.93 -0.25 -45.11
N THR A 469 -25.83 -0.73 -45.96
CA THR A 469 -26.02 -0.19 -47.31
C THR A 469 -27.42 0.41 -47.42
N PRO A 470 -27.69 1.28 -48.43
CA PRO A 470 -29.01 1.91 -48.58
C PRO A 470 -30.17 0.93 -48.76
N GLN A 471 -29.91 -0.34 -49.07
CA GLN A 471 -30.92 -1.36 -49.36
C GLN A 471 -30.90 -2.56 -48.39
N SER A 472 -29.90 -2.67 -47.52
CA SER A 472 -29.82 -3.76 -46.54
C SER A 472 -28.86 -3.47 -45.38
N ALA A 473 -29.13 -4.11 -44.24
CA ALA A 473 -28.21 -4.19 -43.11
C ALA A 473 -27.70 -5.62 -42.97
N SER A 474 -26.39 -5.81 -42.92
CA SER A 474 -25.75 -7.10 -42.68
C SER A 474 -24.63 -6.97 -41.64
N VAL A 475 -24.15 -8.10 -41.12
CA VAL A 475 -23.04 -8.15 -40.17
C VAL A 475 -21.89 -8.94 -40.80
N GLY A 476 -20.79 -8.26 -41.06
CA GLY A 476 -19.54 -8.89 -41.50
C GLY A 476 -18.81 -9.48 -40.30
N VAL A 477 -18.36 -10.72 -40.41
CA VAL A 477 -17.61 -11.42 -39.36
C VAL A 477 -16.17 -11.57 -39.81
N SER A 478 -15.22 -10.96 -39.10
CA SER A 478 -13.79 -11.10 -39.38
C SER A 478 -13.04 -11.51 -38.12
N GLY A 479 -12.16 -12.49 -38.21
CA GLY A 479 -11.34 -12.90 -37.07
C GLY A 479 -9.94 -13.31 -37.47
N ALA A 480 -9.02 -13.21 -36.52
CA ALA A 480 -7.69 -13.81 -36.59
C ALA A 480 -7.62 -14.88 -35.50
N PHE A 481 -7.41 -16.13 -35.92
CA PHE A 481 -7.29 -17.29 -35.05
C PHE A 481 -5.87 -17.45 -34.53
#